data_AF-A0A1T4WJY0-F1
#
_entry.id   AF-A0A1T4WJY0-F1
#
_cell.length_a   1.000
_cell.length_b   1.000
_cell.length_c   1.000
_cell.angle_alpha   90.00
_cell.angle_beta   90.00
_cell.angle_gamma   90.00
#
_symmetry.space_group_name_H-M   'P 1'
#
loop_
_entity.id
_entity.type
_entity.pdbx_description
1 polymer ?
#
loop_
_entity_poly.entity_id
_entity_poly.type
_entity_poly.pdbx_seq_one_letter_code
_entity_poly.pdbx_strand_id
1 'polypeptide(L)'
;MNIFPIHTRADHQKAMKRVSELMQLDPSPSSSESDELEVLAELIEAYEKKHHDLGSPTPAELIAFVMEQRGLTKGEMASYLGSPSRVSEVLNGKRALTLPMIRNLHVQLGLPLEPLVMGTASNPSSRPAKPRRSVVLRQKKATAMSKKRRVQSKAL
;
A
#
# COMPACT_ATOMS: atom_id res chain seq x y z
N MET A 1 -1.81 36.05 -9.40
CA MET A 1 -2.04 34.85 -8.56
C MET A 1 -3.44 34.85 -7.99
N ASN A 2 -4.11 33.69 -8.00
CA ASN A 2 -5.38 33.50 -7.31
C ASN A 2 -5.33 32.15 -6.57
N ILE A 3 -4.83 32.17 -5.33
CA ILE A 3 -4.63 30.98 -4.49
C ILE A 3 -5.81 30.86 -3.53
N PHE A 4 -6.37 29.66 -3.43
CA PHE A 4 -7.52 29.37 -2.56
C PHE A 4 -7.17 28.27 -1.55
N PRO A 5 -7.76 28.30 -0.34
CA PRO A 5 -7.62 27.21 0.62
C PRO A 5 -8.09 25.88 0.05
N ILE A 6 -7.42 24.79 0.45
CA ILE A 6 -7.79 23.42 0.08
C ILE A 6 -8.66 22.82 1.18
N HIS A 7 -9.97 22.69 0.92
CA HIS A 7 -10.92 22.11 1.87
C HIS A 7 -11.45 20.75 1.44
N THR A 8 -11.51 20.49 0.14
CA THR A 8 -12.08 19.26 -0.41
C THR A 8 -11.07 18.51 -1.26
N ARG A 9 -11.35 17.23 -1.51
CA ARG A 9 -10.57 16.40 -2.43
C ARG A 9 -10.53 16.98 -3.85
N ALA A 10 -11.59 17.65 -4.29
CA ALA A 10 -11.62 18.28 -5.60
C ALA A 10 -10.65 19.48 -5.68
N ASP A 11 -10.54 20.25 -4.59
CA ASP A 11 -9.59 21.36 -4.50
C ASP A 11 -8.15 20.84 -4.47
N HIS A 12 -7.91 19.76 -3.72
CA HIS A 12 -6.60 19.09 -3.65
C HIS A 12 -6.17 18.59 -5.04
N GLN A 13 -7.06 17.93 -5.78
CA GLN A 13 -6.76 17.48 -7.14
C GLN A 13 -6.45 18.63 -8.11
N LYS A 14 -7.16 19.76 -7.99
CA LYS A 14 -6.86 20.97 -8.78
C LYS A 14 -5.49 21.54 -8.42
N ALA A 15 -5.18 21.64 -7.14
CA ALA A 15 -3.88 22.11 -6.66
C ALA A 15 -2.74 21.21 -7.14
N MET A 16 -2.88 19.88 -7.02
CA MET A 16 -1.92 18.90 -7.52
C MET A 16 -1.68 19.03 -9.03
N LYS A 17 -2.76 19.22 -9.80
CA LYS A 17 -2.65 19.44 -11.25
C LYS A 17 -1.87 20.73 -11.55
N ARG A 18 -2.16 21.81 -10.82
CA ARG A 18 -1.48 23.10 -10.99
C ARG A 18 0.00 23.03 -10.63
N VAL A 19 0.36 22.38 -9.52
CA VAL A 19 1.75 22.09 -9.14
C VAL A 19 2.45 21.32 -10.25
N SER A 20 1.80 20.29 -10.80
CA SER A 20 2.39 19.51 -11.90
C SER A 20 2.65 20.34 -13.16
N GLU A 21 1.74 21.27 -13.50
CA GLU A 21 1.91 22.22 -14.60
C GLU A 21 3.08 23.19 -14.32
N LEU A 22 3.16 23.73 -13.10
CA LEU A 22 4.23 24.65 -12.68
C LEU A 22 5.61 23.97 -12.69
N MET A 23 5.72 22.73 -12.21
CA MET A 23 6.98 21.99 -12.25
C MET A 23 7.46 21.71 -13.68
N GLN A 24 6.54 21.54 -14.64
CA GLN A 24 6.89 21.37 -16.06
C GLN A 24 7.37 22.66 -16.71
N LEU A 25 6.93 23.82 -16.20
CA LEU A 25 7.37 25.13 -16.67
C LEU A 25 8.77 25.50 -16.18
N ASP A 26 9.27 24.80 -15.15
CA ASP A 26 10.59 25.04 -14.53
C ASP A 26 10.86 26.54 -14.27
N PRO A 27 10.03 27.19 -13.43
CA PRO A 27 10.09 28.62 -13.25
C PRO A 27 11.40 29.05 -12.61
N SER A 28 11.92 30.21 -13.02
CA SER A 28 13.11 30.79 -12.41
C SER A 28 12.88 31.07 -10.92
N PRO A 29 13.90 30.90 -10.06
CA PRO A 29 13.81 31.29 -8.66
C PRO A 29 13.30 32.73 -8.50
N SER A 30 12.42 32.95 -7.52
CA SER A 30 11.82 34.27 -7.23
C SER A 30 10.88 34.81 -8.33
N SER A 31 10.42 33.98 -9.26
CA SER A 31 9.30 34.35 -10.14
C SER A 31 7.96 34.19 -9.42
N SER A 32 6.92 34.85 -9.93
CA SER A 32 5.57 34.68 -9.39
C SER A 32 5.08 33.23 -9.49
N GLU A 33 5.53 32.46 -10.48
CA GLU A 33 5.22 31.04 -10.63
C GLU A 33 5.96 30.17 -9.61
N SER A 34 7.22 30.53 -9.29
CA SER A 34 7.98 29.88 -8.21
C SER A 34 7.30 30.11 -6.86
N ASP A 35 6.87 31.34 -6.57
CA ASP A 35 6.14 31.66 -5.34
C ASP A 35 4.79 30.92 -5.29
N GLU A 36 4.11 30.75 -6.44
CA GLU A 36 2.84 30.00 -6.53
C GLU A 36 3.06 28.53 -6.19
N LEU A 37 4.13 27.95 -6.73
CA LEU A 37 4.51 26.56 -6.53
C LEU A 37 4.79 26.28 -5.05
N GLU A 38 5.56 27.15 -4.39
CA GLU A 38 5.90 27.04 -2.98
C GLU A 38 4.64 27.09 -2.08
N VAL A 39 3.77 28.08 -2.30
CA VAL A 39 2.54 28.21 -1.51
C VAL A 39 1.59 27.04 -1.75
N LEU A 40 1.42 26.58 -3.00
CA LEU A 40 0.57 25.43 -3.29
C LEU A 40 1.10 24.14 -2.66
N ALA A 41 2.43 23.94 -2.64
CA ALA A 41 3.05 22.80 -1.98
C ALA A 41 2.72 22.77 -0.47
N GLU A 42 2.88 23.89 0.22
CA GLU A 42 2.57 24.01 1.65
C GLU A 42 1.08 23.72 1.94
N LEU A 43 0.17 24.25 1.11
CA LEU A 43 -1.27 24.03 1.27
C LEU A 43 -1.67 22.56 1.03
N ILE A 44 -1.05 21.91 0.05
CA ILE A 44 -1.26 20.49 -0.24
C ILE A 44 -0.79 19.65 0.95
N GLU A 45 0.42 19.91 1.47
CA GLU A 45 0.95 19.21 2.65
C GLU A 45 0.02 19.37 3.85
N ALA A 46 -0.42 20.60 4.14
CA ALA A 46 -1.32 20.88 5.25
C ALA A 46 -2.68 20.17 5.11
N TYR A 47 -3.22 20.07 3.88
CA TYR A 47 -4.45 19.33 3.60
C TYR A 47 -4.23 17.82 3.76
N GLU A 48 -3.16 17.28 3.18
CA GLU A 48 -2.82 15.86 3.24
C GLU A 48 -2.55 15.42 4.67
N LYS A 49 -1.81 16.18 5.46
CA LYS A 49 -1.58 15.88 6.88
C LYS A 49 -2.89 15.78 7.68
N LYS A 50 -3.92 16.54 7.30
CA LYS A 50 -5.25 16.52 7.95
C LYS A 50 -6.16 15.40 7.44
N HIS A 51 -6.08 15.05 6.16
CA HIS A 51 -7.06 14.16 5.48
C HIS A 51 -6.49 12.80 5.07
N HIS A 52 -5.17 12.74 4.94
CA HIS A 52 -4.33 11.61 4.53
C HIS A 52 -3.18 11.46 5.52
N ASP A 53 -3.45 11.59 6.82
CA ASP A 53 -2.61 10.93 7.81
C ASP A 53 -2.66 9.45 7.42
N LEU A 54 -1.60 8.96 6.76
CA LEU A 54 -1.51 7.58 6.25
C LEU A 54 -1.61 6.58 7.40
N GLY A 55 -1.60 7.07 8.64
CA GLY A 55 -1.59 6.28 9.85
C GLY A 55 -0.24 5.58 9.97
N SER A 56 0.10 5.20 11.19
CA SER A 56 1.13 4.16 11.33
C SER A 56 0.60 2.88 10.67
N PRO A 57 1.42 2.15 9.89
CA PRO A 57 0.97 0.91 9.29
C PRO A 57 0.50 -0.05 10.39
N THR A 58 -0.53 -0.83 10.09
CA THR A 58 -0.89 -1.91 11.02
C THR A 58 0.28 -2.89 11.15
N PRO A 59 0.38 -3.65 12.26
CA PRO A 59 1.43 -4.64 12.41
C PRO A 59 1.45 -5.65 11.25
N ALA A 60 0.27 -6.01 10.73
CA ALA A 60 0.14 -6.93 9.61
C ALA A 60 0.72 -6.35 8.31
N GLU A 61 0.44 -5.09 8.01
CA GLU A 61 0.97 -4.38 6.83
C GLU A 61 2.48 -4.22 6.94
N LEU A 62 2.99 -3.83 8.12
CA LEU A 62 4.42 -3.70 8.35
C LEU A 62 5.16 -5.05 8.17
N ILE A 63 4.62 -6.13 8.74
CA ILE A 63 5.22 -7.47 8.59
C ILE A 63 5.16 -7.91 7.12
N ALA A 64 4.03 -7.74 6.44
CA ALA A 64 3.89 -8.11 5.03
C ALA A 64 4.88 -7.35 4.14
N PHE A 65 5.02 -6.04 4.37
CA PHE A 65 5.96 -5.19 3.67
C PHE A 65 7.40 -5.69 3.87
N VAL A 66 7.81 -5.97 5.12
CA VAL A 66 9.16 -6.48 5.40
C VAL A 66 9.40 -7.84 4.74
N MET A 67 8.39 -8.72 4.74
CA MET A 67 8.49 -10.02 4.06
C MET A 67 8.71 -9.85 2.56
N GLU A 68 7.98 -8.94 1.92
CA GLU A 68 8.13 -8.66 0.49
C GLU A 68 9.50 -8.05 0.18
N GLN A 69 9.89 -6.99 0.90
CA GLN A 69 11.14 -6.28 0.68
C GLN A 69 12.38 -7.16 0.89
N ARG A 70 12.32 -8.08 1.84
CA ARG A 70 13.44 -8.97 2.18
C ARG A 70 13.31 -10.38 1.58
N GLY A 71 12.26 -10.64 0.79
CA GLY A 71 11.99 -11.96 0.21
C GLY A 71 11.75 -13.07 1.23
N LEU A 72 11.31 -12.73 2.45
CA LEU A 72 11.13 -13.71 3.53
C LEU A 72 9.88 -14.55 3.29
N THR A 73 10.06 -15.87 3.39
CA THR A 73 8.96 -16.82 3.36
C THR A 73 8.22 -16.86 4.69
N LYS A 74 7.00 -17.41 4.68
CA LYS A 74 6.25 -17.67 5.94
C LYS A 74 6.97 -18.65 6.86
N GLY A 75 7.79 -19.55 6.31
CA GLY A 75 8.60 -20.48 7.08
C GLY A 75 9.67 -19.75 7.88
N GLU A 76 10.38 -18.81 7.26
CA GLU A 76 11.41 -18.01 7.92
C GLU A 76 10.79 -17.03 8.92
N MET A 77 9.67 -16.40 8.57
CA MET A 77 8.95 -15.49 9.47
C MET A 77 8.41 -16.21 10.73
N ALA A 78 8.26 -17.55 10.66
CA ALA A 78 7.84 -18.34 11.80
C ALA A 78 8.87 -18.35 12.95
N SER A 79 10.15 -18.05 12.69
CA SER A 79 11.15 -17.93 13.77
C SER A 79 10.83 -16.77 14.73
N TYR A 80 10.21 -15.70 14.23
CA TYR A 80 9.85 -14.52 15.02
C TYR A 80 8.45 -14.62 15.62
N LEU A 81 7.51 -15.22 14.88
CA LEU A 81 6.10 -15.31 15.25
C LEU A 81 5.70 -16.69 15.85
N GLY A 82 6.59 -17.67 15.77
CA GLY A 82 6.49 -19.01 16.36
C GLY A 82 6.04 -20.14 15.42
N SER A 83 5.10 -19.93 14.50
CA SER A 83 4.73 -20.97 13.50
C SER A 83 4.18 -20.38 12.21
N PRO A 84 4.28 -21.07 11.04
CA PRO A 84 3.73 -20.57 9.78
C PRO A 84 2.22 -20.33 9.79
N SER A 85 1.47 -21.11 10.59
CA SER A 85 0.04 -20.87 10.83
C SER A 85 -0.16 -19.54 11.56
N ARG A 86 0.64 -19.29 12.61
CA ARG A 86 0.55 -18.05 13.37
C ARG A 86 0.93 -16.83 12.53
N VAL A 87 1.96 -16.94 11.69
CA VAL A 87 2.30 -15.91 10.69
C VAL A 87 1.08 -15.58 9.84
N SER A 88 0.40 -16.60 9.31
CA SER A 88 -0.80 -16.39 8.50
C SER A 88 -1.95 -15.77 9.29
N GLU A 89 -2.16 -16.17 10.55
CA GLU A 89 -3.20 -15.56 11.40
C GLU A 89 -2.95 -14.08 11.67
N VAL A 90 -1.70 -13.71 11.98
CA VAL A 90 -1.28 -12.32 12.21
C VAL A 90 -1.44 -11.49 10.94
N LEU A 91 -0.94 -11.97 9.80
CA LEU A 91 -1.04 -11.26 8.51
C LEU A 91 -2.50 -11.06 8.05
N ASN A 92 -3.41 -11.94 8.48
CA ASN A 92 -4.85 -11.82 8.19
C ASN A 92 -5.63 -11.08 9.28
N GLY A 93 -4.97 -10.54 10.31
CA GLY A 93 -5.60 -9.84 11.42
C GLY A 93 -6.47 -10.74 12.32
N LYS A 94 -6.34 -12.06 12.23
CA LYS A 94 -7.09 -13.01 13.07
C LYS A 94 -6.51 -13.11 14.48
N ARG A 95 -5.25 -12.73 14.65
CA ARG A 95 -4.53 -12.80 15.92
C ARG A 95 -3.70 -11.54 16.11
N ALA A 96 -3.82 -10.92 17.27
CA ALA A 96 -2.96 -9.82 17.69
C ALA A 96 -1.55 -10.31 18.02
N LEU A 97 -0.55 -9.44 17.88
CA LEU A 97 0.81 -9.74 18.32
C LEU A 97 0.87 -9.86 19.84
N THR A 98 1.66 -10.80 20.34
CA THR A 98 2.00 -10.88 21.76
C THR A 98 3.27 -10.08 22.04
N LEU A 99 3.50 -9.66 23.29
CA LEU A 99 4.70 -8.91 23.66
C LEU A 99 6.02 -9.62 23.29
N PRO A 100 6.17 -10.95 23.46
CA PRO A 100 7.34 -11.67 22.95
C PRO A 100 7.51 -11.56 21.42
N MET A 101 6.42 -11.63 20.66
CA MET A 101 6.48 -11.48 19.19
C MET A 101 6.90 -10.08 18.80
N ILE A 102 6.35 -9.05 19.44
CA ILE A 102 6.73 -7.64 19.23
C ILE A 102 8.23 -7.45 19.51
N ARG A 103 8.71 -7.99 20.63
CA ARG A 103 10.13 -7.91 20.99
C ARG A 103 11.02 -8.61 19.97
N ASN A 104 10.65 -9.80 19.51
CA ASN A 104 11.41 -10.53 18.49
C ASN A 104 11.46 -9.76 17.16
N LEU A 105 10.32 -9.23 16.70
CA LEU A 105 10.25 -8.42 15.48
C LEU A 105 11.10 -7.15 15.59
N HIS A 106 11.09 -6.49 16.74
CA HIS A 106 11.90 -5.28 16.94
C HIS A 106 13.39 -5.61 17.01
N VAL A 107 13.79 -6.50 17.91
CA VAL A 107 15.21 -6.77 18.21
C VAL A 107 15.90 -7.51 17.07
N GLN A 108 15.23 -8.48 16.44
CA GLN A 108 15.87 -9.37 15.46
C GLN A 108 15.66 -8.92 14.01
N LEU A 109 14.54 -8.29 13.69
CA LEU A 109 14.24 -7.81 12.34
C LEU A 109 14.37 -6.27 12.20
N GLY A 110 14.49 -5.54 13.30
CA GLY A 110 14.63 -4.08 13.30
C GLY A 110 13.32 -3.33 13.02
N LEU A 111 12.15 -3.95 13.25
CA LEU A 111 10.88 -3.27 13.00
C LEU A 111 10.62 -2.19 14.08
N PRO A 112 10.11 -0.99 13.72
CA PRO A 112 9.79 0.04 14.69
C PRO A 112 8.71 -0.42 15.69
N LEU A 113 8.85 -0.05 16.97
CA LEU A 113 7.95 -0.47 18.04
C LEU A 113 6.56 0.15 17.94
N GLU A 114 6.49 1.43 17.58
CA GLU A 114 5.26 2.20 17.56
C GLU A 114 4.17 1.57 16.67
N PRO A 115 4.44 1.22 15.40
CA PRO A 115 3.45 0.51 14.57
C PRO A 115 3.09 -0.90 15.07
N LEU A 116 4.01 -1.58 15.76
CA LEU A 116 3.77 -2.92 16.31
C LEU A 116 2.85 -2.91 17.54
N VAL A 117 2.84 -1.80 18.30
CA VAL A 117 2.10 -1.63 19.55
C VAL A 117 0.81 -0.84 19.33
N MET A 118 0.87 0.28 18.61
CA MET A 118 -0.25 1.21 18.45
C MET A 118 -1.16 0.88 17.27
N GLY A 119 -0.80 -0.14 16.47
CA GLY A 119 -1.48 -0.60 15.26
C GLY A 119 -2.91 -0.10 15.19
N THR A 120 -3.16 0.87 14.30
CA THR A 120 -4.28 1.82 14.36
C THR A 120 -5.50 1.23 15.07
N ALA A 121 -5.83 1.85 16.22
CA ALA A 121 -6.94 1.48 17.07
C ALA A 121 -8.11 0.95 16.24
N SER A 122 -8.45 -0.31 16.50
CA SER A 122 -9.53 -1.05 15.87
C SER A 122 -10.80 -0.21 15.73
N ASN A 123 -11.03 0.36 14.54
CA ASN A 123 -12.39 0.54 14.06
C ASN A 123 -12.76 -0.75 13.32
N PRO A 124 -13.72 -1.56 13.80
CA PRO A 124 -14.09 -2.83 13.16
C PRO A 124 -14.65 -2.68 11.73
N SER A 125 -14.77 -1.46 11.20
CA SER A 125 -15.21 -1.19 9.83
C SER A 125 -14.09 -1.09 8.79
N SER A 126 -12.80 -0.95 9.17
CA SER A 126 -11.68 -0.81 8.21
C SER A 126 -11.02 -2.15 7.87
N ARG A 127 -11.83 -3.18 7.57
CA ARG A 127 -11.30 -4.38 6.91
C ARG A 127 -10.66 -3.94 5.59
N PRO A 128 -9.36 -4.21 5.35
CA PRO A 128 -8.84 -4.08 4.01
C PRO A 128 -9.59 -5.09 3.16
N ALA A 129 -10.33 -4.60 2.15
CA ALA A 129 -10.92 -5.46 1.15
C ALA A 129 -9.80 -6.31 0.56
N LYS A 130 -9.88 -7.64 0.71
CA LYS A 130 -8.89 -8.57 0.15
C LYS A 130 -8.60 -8.14 -1.30
N PRO A 131 -7.33 -8.00 -1.71
CA PRO A 131 -7.03 -7.78 -3.11
C PRO A 131 -7.64 -8.96 -3.87
N ARG A 132 -8.61 -8.65 -4.74
CA ARG A 132 -9.26 -9.65 -5.59
C ARG A 132 -8.13 -10.32 -6.36
N ARG A 133 -7.88 -11.60 -6.05
CA ARG A 133 -6.92 -12.46 -6.75
C ARG A 133 -6.98 -12.16 -8.25
N SER A 134 -5.88 -11.63 -8.76
CA SER A 134 -5.47 -11.55 -10.15
C SER A 134 -6.41 -12.26 -11.11
N VAL A 135 -7.18 -11.48 -11.86
CA VAL A 135 -8.02 -11.91 -13.00
C VAL A 135 -7.17 -12.51 -14.14
N VAL A 136 -5.85 -12.57 -14.00
CA VAL A 136 -4.91 -12.92 -15.08
C VAL A 136 -4.60 -14.42 -15.20
N LEU A 137 -5.28 -15.31 -14.48
CA LEU A 137 -5.06 -16.77 -14.59
C LEU A 137 -6.28 -17.59 -15.01
N ARG A 138 -7.07 -17.10 -15.98
CA ARG A 138 -8.17 -17.89 -16.56
C ARG A 138 -8.24 -17.97 -18.09
N GLN A 139 -7.31 -17.37 -18.83
CA GLN A 139 -7.31 -17.45 -20.31
C GLN A 139 -6.40 -18.54 -20.91
N LYS A 140 -5.58 -19.24 -20.13
CA LYS A 140 -4.67 -20.27 -20.69
C LYS A 140 -5.20 -21.72 -20.70
N LYS A 141 -6.45 -22.00 -20.29
CA LYS A 141 -7.02 -23.37 -20.33
C LYS A 141 -8.11 -23.61 -21.41
N ALA A 142 -8.55 -22.60 -22.15
CA ALA A 142 -9.59 -22.77 -23.17
C ALA A 142 -9.06 -23.06 -24.59
N THR A 143 -7.78 -22.82 -24.88
CA THR A 143 -7.19 -23.03 -26.23
C THR A 143 -6.52 -24.39 -26.43
N ALA A 144 -6.34 -25.19 -25.37
CA ALA A 144 -5.78 -26.55 -25.49
C ALA A 144 -6.81 -27.64 -25.84
N MET A 145 -8.12 -27.35 -25.71
CA MET A 145 -9.20 -28.34 -25.95
C MET A 145 -9.85 -28.24 -27.33
N SER A 146 -9.60 -27.17 -28.10
CA SER A 146 -10.16 -27.02 -29.46
C SER A 146 -9.24 -27.60 -30.56
N LYS A 147 -7.93 -27.71 -30.30
CA LYS A 147 -6.98 -28.25 -31.31
C LYS A 147 -6.93 -29.78 -31.37
N LYS A 148 -7.49 -30.49 -30.38
CA LYS A 148 -7.51 -31.97 -30.34
C LYS A 148 -8.73 -32.60 -31.06
N ARG A 149 -9.79 -31.83 -31.34
CA ARG A 149 -10.99 -32.34 -32.06
C ARG A 149 -10.93 -32.17 -33.58
N ARG A 150 -9.97 -31.41 -34.11
CA ARG A 150 -9.87 -31.14 -35.56
C ARG A 150 -8.97 -32.11 -36.34
N VAL A 151 -8.33 -33.07 -35.66
CA VAL A 151 -7.48 -34.09 -36.30
C VAL A 151 -8.21 -35.42 -36.49
N GLN A 152 -9.34 -35.66 -35.80
CA GLN A 152 -10.10 -36.91 -35.93
C GLN A 152 -11.21 -36.88 -36.99
N SER A 153 -11.52 -35.74 -37.61
CA SER A 153 -12.56 -35.64 -38.64
C SER A 153 -12.01 -35.66 -40.08
N LYS A 154 -10.75 -36.06 -40.28
CA LYS A 154 -10.12 -36.12 -41.61
C LYS A 154 -9.59 -37.52 -41.97
N ALA A 155 -10.18 -38.54 -41.36
CA ALA A 155 -9.95 -39.94 -41.68
C ALA A 155 -11.30 -40.67 -41.72
N LEU A 156 -12.14 -40.28 -42.69
CA LEU A 156 -13.21 -41.07 -43.30
C LEU A 156 -13.36 -40.56 -44.74
#